data_AF-A0A9Q4ERB6-F1
#
_entry.id   AF-A0A9Q4ERB6-F1
#
_cell.length_a   1.000
_cell.length_b   1.000
_cell.length_c   1.000
_cell.angle_alpha   90.00
_cell.angle_beta   90.00
_cell.angle_gamma   90.00
#
_symmetry.space_group_name_H-M   'P 1'
#
loop_
_entity.id
_entity.type
_entity.pdbx_description
1 polymer ?
#
loop_
_entity_poly.entity_id
_entity_poly.type
_entity_poly.pdbx_seq_one_letter_code
_entity_poly.pdbx_strand_id
1 'polypeptide(L)'
;MKVLAITGYKPFELGIFKQDDKALYYIKKAIKNRLIAFLDEGLEWILISGQLGTELWAAEAAYDLQEEYPDLKVAVITPFYEQEKNWKEPNKELYEAVLAQADYEASLTRRPYESPLQFKQKNQFFIDKSDGLLLLYDPEKEGSPKYMLGTAEKRREQDGYPIYFITMDDLRVTVEEDSYL
;
A
#
# COMPACT_ATOMS: atom_id res chain seq x y z
N MET A 1 11.89 8.01 -9.57
CA MET A 1 10.44 7.72 -9.76
C MET A 1 9.69 8.63 -8.81
N LYS A 2 8.63 9.35 -9.22
CA LYS A 2 7.99 10.37 -8.35
C LYS A 2 6.73 9.87 -7.64
N VAL A 3 5.92 9.03 -8.28
CA VAL A 3 4.67 8.50 -7.72
C VAL A 3 4.73 6.98 -7.63
N LEU A 4 4.63 6.43 -6.42
CA LEU A 4 4.66 4.99 -6.17
C LEU A 4 3.28 4.50 -5.69
N ALA A 5 2.63 3.65 -6.46
CA ALA A 5 1.45 2.94 -5.98
C ALA A 5 1.88 1.81 -5.03
N ILE A 6 1.18 1.65 -3.90
CA ILE A 6 1.46 0.60 -2.92
C ILE A 6 0.19 -0.21 -2.69
N THR A 7 0.32 -1.54 -2.68
CA THR A 7 -0.77 -2.46 -2.30
C THR A 7 -0.19 -3.74 -1.71
N GLY A 8 -1.04 -4.66 -1.25
CA GLY A 8 -0.58 -5.93 -0.71
C GLY A 8 -1.67 -6.66 0.06
N TYR A 9 -1.28 -7.68 0.78
CA TYR A 9 -2.20 -8.52 1.53
C TYR A 9 -3.06 -7.72 2.53
N LYS A 10 -4.30 -8.19 2.69
CA LYS A 10 -5.21 -7.80 3.78
C LYS A 10 -4.82 -8.52 5.07
N PRO A 11 -5.21 -8.02 6.27
CA PRO A 11 -4.73 -8.59 7.53
C PRO A 11 -5.05 -10.08 7.70
N PHE A 12 -6.23 -10.52 7.27
CA PHE A 12 -6.63 -11.93 7.37
C PHE A 12 -5.81 -12.87 6.47
N GLU A 13 -5.22 -12.39 5.37
CA GLU A 13 -4.38 -13.18 4.47
C GLU A 13 -2.99 -13.46 5.10
N LEU A 14 -2.59 -12.61 6.06
CA LEU A 14 -1.38 -12.72 6.86
C LEU A 14 -1.62 -13.28 8.27
N GLY A 15 -2.88 -13.45 8.68
CA GLY A 15 -3.22 -13.85 10.05
C GLY A 15 -2.95 -12.78 11.11
N ILE A 16 -2.81 -11.51 10.69
CA ILE A 16 -2.54 -10.37 11.57
C ILE A 16 -3.88 -9.72 11.92
N PHE A 17 -4.21 -9.64 13.21
CA PHE A 17 -5.50 -9.08 13.67
C PHE A 17 -5.35 -7.96 14.70
N LYS A 18 -4.13 -7.66 15.14
CA LYS A 18 -3.83 -6.65 16.14
C LYS A 18 -2.65 -5.78 15.71
N GLN A 19 -2.62 -4.55 16.21
CA GLN A 19 -1.57 -3.58 15.94
C GLN A 19 -0.26 -3.86 16.71
N ASP A 20 -0.34 -4.63 17.80
CA ASP A 20 0.81 -5.03 18.62
C ASP A 20 1.49 -6.34 18.13
N ASP A 21 1.10 -6.84 16.96
CA ASP A 21 1.68 -8.04 16.38
C ASP A 21 3.14 -7.80 15.96
N LYS A 22 4.05 -8.67 16.40
CA LYS A 22 5.47 -8.60 16.03
C LYS A 22 5.67 -8.66 14.51
N ALA A 23 4.87 -9.43 13.79
CA ALA A 23 4.97 -9.50 12.33
C ALA A 23 4.67 -8.15 11.68
N LEU A 24 3.77 -7.35 12.26
CA LEU A 24 3.43 -6.03 11.74
C LEU A 24 4.60 -5.05 11.86
N TYR A 25 5.36 -5.12 12.96
CA TYR A 25 6.59 -4.33 13.12
C TYR A 25 7.56 -4.58 11.95
N TYR A 26 7.84 -5.85 11.63
CA TYR A 26 8.75 -6.19 10.52
C TYR A 26 8.18 -5.83 9.15
N ILE A 27 6.87 -5.94 8.95
CA ILE A 27 6.22 -5.48 7.71
C ILE A 27 6.42 -3.97 7.54
N LYS A 28 6.12 -3.16 8.57
CA LYS A 28 6.34 -1.71 8.52
C LYS A 28 7.81 -1.38 8.31
N LYS A 29 8.74 -2.09 8.97
CA LYS A 29 10.19 -1.92 8.79
C LYS A 29 10.62 -2.21 7.34
N ALA A 30 10.17 -3.32 6.76
CA ALA A 30 10.46 -3.66 5.38
C ALA A 30 9.90 -2.60 4.41
N ILE A 31 8.68 -2.13 4.63
CA ILE A 31 8.10 -1.03 3.83
C ILE A 31 8.95 0.23 3.96
N LYS A 32 9.33 0.65 5.18
CA LYS A 32 10.18 1.83 5.40
C LYS A 32 11.51 1.72 4.67
N ASN A 33 12.20 0.60 4.77
CA ASN A 33 13.48 0.38 4.08
C ASN A 33 13.33 0.55 2.55
N ARG A 34 12.23 0.05 1.97
CA ARG A 34 11.94 0.25 0.55
C ARG A 34 11.63 1.70 0.22
N LEU A 35 10.83 2.38 1.04
CA LEU A 35 10.51 3.79 0.85
C LEU A 35 11.75 4.68 0.93
N ILE A 36 12.64 4.46 1.90
CA ILE A 36 13.92 5.19 2.03
C ILE A 36 14.73 5.08 0.75
N ALA A 37 14.93 3.87 0.23
CA ALA A 37 15.66 3.69 -1.03
C ALA A 37 15.01 4.44 -2.21
N PHE A 38 13.67 4.48 -2.28
CA PHE A 38 12.98 5.24 -3.31
C PHE A 38 13.02 6.76 -3.08
N LEU A 39 13.04 7.22 -1.84
CA LEU A 39 13.18 8.64 -1.46
C LEU A 39 14.55 9.17 -1.88
N ASP A 40 15.61 8.40 -1.66
CA ASP A 40 16.96 8.71 -2.14
C ASP A 40 17.03 8.80 -3.68
N GLU A 41 16.09 8.15 -4.38
CA GLU A 41 15.91 8.19 -5.84
C GLU A 41 14.83 9.19 -6.31
N GLY A 42 14.36 10.07 -5.42
CA GLY A 42 13.45 11.18 -5.73
C GLY A 42 11.96 10.83 -5.71
N LEU A 43 11.52 9.88 -4.88
CA LEU A 43 10.11 9.65 -4.58
C LEU A 43 9.47 10.90 -3.93
N GLU A 44 8.27 11.26 -4.38
CA GLU A 44 7.52 12.40 -3.86
C GLU A 44 6.16 11.96 -3.26
N TRP A 45 5.51 10.97 -3.87
CA TRP A 45 4.16 10.53 -3.49
C TRP A 45 4.06 9.02 -3.36
N ILE A 46 3.45 8.57 -2.27
CA ILE A 46 2.84 7.24 -2.22
C ILE A 46 1.34 7.35 -2.54
N LEU A 47 0.83 6.39 -3.30
CA LEU A 47 -0.56 6.33 -3.72
C LEU A 47 -1.21 5.03 -3.24
N ILE A 48 -2.21 5.15 -2.36
CA ILE A 48 -2.98 4.03 -1.81
C ILE A 48 -4.48 4.25 -2.00
N SER A 49 -5.25 3.16 -1.93
CA SER A 49 -6.71 3.21 -2.03
C SER A 49 -7.44 3.16 -0.69
N GLY A 50 -6.67 3.07 0.39
CA GLY A 50 -7.18 2.93 1.75
C GLY A 50 -7.61 1.50 2.10
N GLN A 51 -7.10 0.49 1.39
CA GLN A 51 -7.42 -0.90 1.69
C GLN A 51 -6.85 -1.31 3.06
N LEU A 52 -7.67 -1.91 3.90
CA LEU A 52 -7.22 -2.45 5.18
C LEU A 52 -6.05 -3.44 4.98
N GLY A 53 -5.00 -3.32 5.79
CA GLY A 53 -3.78 -4.12 5.71
C GLY A 53 -2.62 -3.30 5.14
N THR A 54 -1.92 -3.87 4.16
CA THR A 54 -0.66 -3.33 3.62
C THR A 54 -0.74 -1.85 3.24
N GLU A 55 -1.84 -1.42 2.61
CA GLU A 55 -1.96 -0.01 2.17
C GLU A 55 -1.99 0.96 3.35
N LEU A 56 -2.79 0.68 4.39
CA LEU A 56 -2.81 1.53 5.59
C LEU A 56 -1.48 1.48 6.35
N TRP A 57 -0.86 0.30 6.45
CA TRP A 57 0.45 0.17 7.10
C TRP A 57 1.55 0.90 6.34
N ALA A 58 1.46 0.98 5.01
CA ALA A 58 2.37 1.76 4.19
C ALA A 58 2.20 3.27 4.39
N ALA A 59 0.96 3.75 4.56
CA ALA A 59 0.71 5.14 4.94
C ALA A 59 1.29 5.47 6.32
N GLU A 60 1.03 4.64 7.34
CA GLU A 60 1.65 4.81 8.66
C GLU A 60 3.18 4.81 8.59
N ALA A 61 3.77 3.90 7.81
CA ALA A 61 5.22 3.86 7.59
C ALA A 61 5.74 5.13 6.91
N ALA A 62 5.00 5.70 5.96
CA ALA A 62 5.36 6.95 5.31
C ALA A 62 5.24 8.15 6.26
N TYR A 63 4.19 8.21 7.08
CA TYR A 63 4.00 9.26 8.08
C TYR A 63 5.14 9.30 9.10
N ASP A 64 5.64 8.14 9.53
CA ASP A 64 6.82 8.07 10.39
C ASP A 64 8.09 8.60 9.70
N LEU A 65 8.20 8.48 8.38
CA LEU A 65 9.35 8.95 7.60
C LEU A 65 9.28 10.45 7.27
N GLN A 66 8.12 11.11 7.41
CA GLN A 66 7.95 12.52 7.07
C GLN A 66 8.78 13.46 7.97
N GLU A 67 9.20 13.03 9.15
CA GLU A 67 10.11 13.82 10.00
C GLU A 67 11.48 14.02 9.32
N GLU A 68 11.98 12.97 8.66
CA GLU A 68 13.28 12.95 7.99
C GLU A 68 13.16 13.34 6.50
N TYR A 69 12.02 13.03 5.88
CA TYR A 69 11.71 13.26 4.47
C TYR A 69 10.44 14.12 4.35
N PRO A 70 10.50 15.43 4.66
CA PRO A 70 9.32 16.30 4.74
C PRO A 70 8.61 16.54 3.40
N ASP A 71 9.26 16.22 2.28
CA ASP A 71 8.66 16.33 0.95
C ASP A 71 7.83 15.09 0.54
N LEU A 72 7.91 14.00 1.30
CA LEU A 72 7.12 12.78 1.09
C LEU A 72 5.64 13.05 1.39
N LYS A 73 4.78 12.73 0.43
CA LYS A 73 3.33 12.94 0.53
C LYS A 73 2.55 11.65 0.36
N VAL A 74 1.39 11.59 1.00
CA VAL A 74 0.47 10.45 0.94
C VAL A 74 -0.82 10.86 0.24
N ALA A 75 -1.15 10.15 -0.84
CA ALA A 75 -2.43 10.28 -1.54
C ALA A 75 -3.31 9.05 -1.27
N VAL A 76 -4.53 9.28 -0.80
CA VAL A 76 -5.54 8.25 -0.59
C VAL A 76 -6.69 8.43 -1.59
N ILE A 77 -6.73 7.57 -2.61
CA ILE A 77 -7.76 7.63 -3.66
C ILE A 77 -8.64 6.39 -3.61
N THR A 78 -9.80 6.52 -2.98
CA THR A 78 -10.74 5.41 -2.76
C THR A 78 -11.50 5.07 -4.04
N PRO A 79 -11.89 3.80 -4.24
CA PRO A 79 -12.70 3.41 -5.41
C PRO A 79 -14.13 3.97 -5.36
N PHE A 80 -14.68 4.14 -4.15
CA PHE A 80 -16.05 4.56 -3.86
C PHE A 80 -16.16 5.03 -2.40
N TYR A 81 -17.29 5.65 -2.04
CA TYR A 81 -17.54 6.11 -0.67
C TYR A 81 -17.85 4.98 0.32
N GLU A 82 -17.53 5.22 1.60
CA GLU A 82 -17.89 4.37 2.75
C GLU A 82 -17.38 2.93 2.60
N GLN A 83 -16.13 2.75 2.13
CA GLN A 83 -15.55 1.41 1.95
C GLN A 83 -15.33 0.66 3.26
N GLU A 84 -15.14 1.43 4.34
CA GLU A 84 -14.88 1.00 5.70
C GLU A 84 -16.16 0.72 6.52
N LYS A 85 -17.35 1.02 5.99
CA LYS A 85 -18.62 1.03 6.75
C LYS A 85 -18.91 -0.24 7.57
N ASN A 86 -18.47 -1.39 7.08
CA ASN A 86 -18.68 -2.71 7.69
C ASN A 86 -17.47 -3.25 8.45
N TRP A 87 -16.39 -2.47 8.61
CA TRP A 87 -15.21 -2.87 9.37
C TRP A 87 -15.47 -2.74 10.87
N LYS A 88 -14.67 -3.45 11.67
CA LYS A 88 -14.69 -3.31 13.14
C LYS A 88 -14.12 -1.95 13.53
N GLU A 89 -14.56 -1.42 14.67
CA GLU A 89 -14.18 -0.07 15.14
C GLU A 89 -12.67 0.21 15.09
N PRO A 90 -11.77 -0.67 15.59
CA PRO A 90 -10.33 -0.39 15.54
C PRO A 90 -9.77 -0.25 14.12
N ASN A 91 -10.39 -0.92 13.14
CA ASN A 91 -9.99 -0.81 11.74
C ASN A 91 -10.55 0.45 11.08
N LYS A 92 -11.72 0.94 11.53
CA LYS A 92 -12.28 2.22 11.10
C LYS A 92 -11.45 3.37 11.63
N GLU A 93 -11.11 3.35 12.93
CA GLU A 93 -10.25 4.34 13.57
C GLU A 93 -8.89 4.46 12.85
N LEU A 94 -8.25 3.32 12.53
CA LEU A 94 -7.01 3.31 11.76
C LEU A 94 -7.18 3.96 10.38
N TYR A 95 -8.23 3.58 9.66
CA TYR A 95 -8.52 4.11 8.34
C TYR A 95 -8.77 5.62 8.36
N GLU A 96 -9.61 6.09 9.29
CA GLU A 96 -9.95 7.49 9.47
C GLU A 96 -8.72 8.32 9.87
N ALA A 97 -7.85 7.79 10.74
CA ALA A 97 -6.58 8.43 11.08
C ALA A 97 -5.66 8.57 9.85
N VAL A 98 -5.58 7.53 8.99
CA VAL A 98 -4.81 7.60 7.76
C VAL A 98 -5.37 8.64 6.79
N LEU A 99 -6.70 8.71 6.61
CA LEU A 99 -7.33 9.72 5.75
C LEU A 99 -7.11 11.14 6.29
N ALA A 100 -7.25 11.34 7.60
CA ALA A 100 -7.11 12.65 8.23
C ALA A 100 -5.70 13.25 8.09
N GLN A 101 -4.68 12.42 7.92
CA GLN A 101 -3.29 12.85 7.73
C GLN A 101 -2.86 12.90 6.25
N ALA A 102 -3.68 12.42 5.32
CA ALA A 102 -3.32 12.37 3.91
C ALA A 102 -3.18 13.78 3.31
N ASP A 103 -2.12 14.00 2.52
CA ASP A 103 -1.90 15.24 1.77
C ASP A 103 -2.95 15.45 0.67
N TYR A 104 -3.53 14.35 0.18
CA TYR A 104 -4.62 14.37 -0.79
C TYR A 104 -5.54 13.18 -0.58
N GLU A 105 -6.84 13.44 -0.41
CA GLU A 105 -7.88 12.41 -0.45
C GLU A 105 -8.92 12.66 -1.53
N ALA A 106 -9.36 11.60 -2.20
CA ALA A 106 -10.45 11.66 -3.15
C ALA A 106 -11.14 10.29 -3.29
N SER A 107 -12.30 10.29 -3.94
CA SER A 107 -12.95 9.04 -4.40
C SER A 107 -13.16 9.09 -5.91
N LEU A 108 -12.80 8.00 -6.61
CA LEU A 108 -12.97 7.89 -8.06
C LEU A 108 -14.43 7.90 -8.47
N THR A 109 -15.31 7.35 -7.63
CA THR A 109 -16.75 7.38 -7.86
C THR A 109 -17.45 8.03 -6.68
N ARG A 110 -18.32 9.01 -6.96
CA ARG A 110 -19.03 9.78 -5.93
C ARG A 110 -20.30 9.06 -5.44
N ARG A 111 -20.16 7.78 -5.10
CA ARG A 111 -21.24 6.87 -4.67
C ARG A 111 -20.66 5.70 -3.90
N PRO A 112 -21.45 4.98 -3.08
CA PRO A 112 -21.01 3.76 -2.41
C PRO A 112 -20.68 2.61 -3.38
N TYR A 113 -20.26 1.47 -2.83
CA TYR A 113 -20.07 0.25 -3.62
C TYR A 113 -21.33 -0.17 -4.37
N GLU A 114 -21.21 -0.36 -5.68
CA GLU A 114 -22.25 -0.84 -6.58
C GLU A 114 -21.83 -2.11 -7.32
N SER A 115 -20.58 -2.20 -7.79
CA SER A 115 -20.14 -3.33 -8.60
C SER A 115 -18.61 -3.52 -8.63
N PRO A 116 -18.13 -4.71 -9.01
CA PRO A 116 -16.70 -4.98 -9.21
C PRO A 116 -16.00 -4.05 -10.20
N LEU A 117 -16.76 -3.36 -11.06
CA LEU A 117 -16.21 -2.39 -12.01
C LEU A 117 -15.45 -1.27 -11.31
N GLN A 118 -15.90 -0.81 -10.14
CA GLN A 118 -15.24 0.26 -9.39
C GLN A 118 -13.81 -0.14 -8.97
N PHE A 119 -13.61 -1.39 -8.53
CA PHE A 119 -12.27 -1.90 -8.22
C PHE A 119 -11.39 -2.01 -9.47
N LYS A 120 -11.94 -2.46 -10.60
CA LYS A 120 -11.21 -2.54 -11.87
C LYS A 120 -10.77 -1.15 -12.35
N GLN A 121 -11.66 -0.16 -12.29
CA GLN A 121 -11.37 1.23 -12.63
C GLN A 121 -10.30 1.81 -11.71
N LYS A 122 -10.38 1.53 -10.41
CA LYS A 122 -9.35 1.93 -9.45
C LYS A 122 -8.00 1.28 -9.73
N ASN A 123 -7.94 0.00 -10.08
CA ASN A 123 -6.68 -0.65 -10.44
C ASN A 123 -6.07 0.01 -11.67
N GLN A 124 -6.86 0.21 -12.72
CA GLN A 124 -6.38 0.86 -13.94
C GLN A 124 -5.91 2.29 -13.66
N PHE A 125 -6.69 3.10 -12.93
CA PHE A 125 -6.33 4.46 -12.58
C PHE A 125 -5.00 4.54 -11.84
N PHE A 126 -4.79 3.67 -10.84
CA PHE A 126 -3.54 3.66 -10.07
C PHE A 126 -2.37 3.34 -11.00
N ILE A 127 -2.48 2.26 -11.77
CA ILE A 127 -1.43 1.86 -12.70
C ILE A 127 -1.19 2.92 -13.77
N ASP A 128 -2.18 3.68 -14.22
CA ASP A 128 -1.99 4.76 -15.21
C ASP A 128 -1.39 6.04 -14.62
N LYS A 129 -1.49 6.24 -13.30
CA LYS A 129 -1.13 7.50 -12.61
C LYS A 129 0.07 7.41 -11.68
N SER A 130 0.60 6.22 -11.44
CA SER A 130 1.89 6.03 -10.79
C SER A 130 3.01 5.76 -11.80
N ASP A 131 4.24 5.87 -11.33
CA ASP A 131 5.47 5.57 -12.06
C ASP A 131 6.00 4.17 -11.73
N GLY A 132 5.49 3.53 -10.67
CA GLY A 132 5.86 2.18 -10.25
C GLY A 132 4.88 1.60 -9.23
N LEU A 133 4.93 0.29 -9.02
CA LEU A 133 4.11 -0.43 -8.04
C LEU A 133 4.98 -1.21 -7.05
N LEU A 134 4.77 -0.99 -5.75
CA LEU A 134 5.31 -1.81 -4.67
C LEU A 134 4.21 -2.72 -4.10
N LEU A 135 4.47 -4.01 -4.00
CA LEU A 135 3.54 -4.98 -3.41
C LEU A 135 4.15 -5.71 -2.21
N LEU A 136 3.46 -5.75 -1.07
CA LEU A 136 3.65 -6.83 -0.10
C LEU A 136 2.88 -8.05 -0.60
N TYR A 137 3.55 -8.89 -1.38
CA TYR A 137 2.93 -10.01 -2.07
C TYR A 137 3.95 -11.08 -2.42
N ASP A 138 3.56 -12.33 -2.23
CA ASP A 138 4.33 -13.50 -2.61
C ASP A 138 3.65 -14.18 -3.80
N PRO A 139 4.32 -14.30 -4.97
CA PRO A 139 3.76 -14.97 -6.14
C PRO A 139 3.36 -16.43 -5.91
N GLU A 140 4.01 -17.13 -4.97
CA GLU A 140 3.68 -18.52 -4.64
C GLU A 140 2.43 -18.64 -3.76
N LYS A 141 2.08 -17.57 -3.04
CA LYS A 141 0.90 -17.49 -2.18
C LYS A 141 -0.12 -16.52 -2.78
N GLU A 142 -1.01 -17.06 -3.62
CA GLU A 142 -2.08 -16.29 -4.23
C GLU A 142 -2.92 -15.53 -3.20
N GLY A 143 -3.34 -14.32 -3.56
CA GLY A 143 -4.13 -13.46 -2.71
C GLY A 143 -4.73 -12.28 -3.46
N SER A 144 -5.40 -11.41 -2.71
CA SER A 144 -6.09 -10.24 -3.25
C SER A 144 -5.22 -9.29 -4.10
N PRO A 145 -3.90 -9.14 -3.89
CA PRO A 145 -3.07 -8.26 -4.73
C PRO A 145 -2.90 -8.71 -6.19
N LYS A 146 -3.13 -10.01 -6.49
CA LYS A 146 -2.95 -10.59 -7.82
C LYS A 146 -3.69 -9.84 -8.93
N TYR A 147 -4.85 -9.26 -8.63
CA TYR A 147 -5.64 -8.48 -9.60
C TYR A 147 -4.98 -7.16 -9.99
N MET A 148 -4.38 -6.45 -9.03
CA MET A 148 -3.67 -5.20 -9.32
C MET A 148 -2.31 -5.49 -9.97
N LEU A 149 -1.63 -6.55 -9.53
CA LEU A 149 -0.41 -7.05 -10.18
C LEU A 149 -0.67 -7.37 -11.66
N GLY A 150 -1.72 -8.11 -11.99
CA GLY A 150 -2.05 -8.41 -13.39
C GLY A 150 -2.41 -7.18 -14.24
N THR A 151 -2.78 -6.05 -13.62
CA THR A 151 -2.97 -4.78 -14.33
C THR A 151 -1.62 -4.09 -14.57
N ALA A 152 -0.75 -4.09 -13.56
CA ALA A 152 0.61 -3.56 -13.65
C ALA A 152 1.45 -4.32 -14.69
N GLU A 153 1.33 -5.64 -14.73
CA GLU A 153 2.04 -6.50 -15.69
C GLU A 153 1.72 -6.16 -17.14
N LYS A 154 0.45 -5.89 -17.45
CA LYS A 154 0.04 -5.45 -18.78
C LYS A 154 0.67 -4.11 -19.18
N ARG A 155 0.86 -3.21 -18.21
CA ARG A 155 1.57 -1.94 -18.47
C ARG A 155 3.07 -2.19 -18.65
N ARG A 156 3.66 -3.04 -17.79
CA ARG A 156 5.07 -3.45 -17.88
C ARG A 156 5.43 -4.01 -19.25
N GLU A 157 4.57 -4.84 -19.83
CA GLU A 157 4.74 -5.38 -21.20
C GLU A 157 4.77 -4.29 -22.29
N GLN A 158 4.16 -3.13 -22.05
CA GLN A 158 4.03 -2.04 -23.02
C GLN A 158 5.15 -1.00 -22.90
N ASP A 159 5.49 -0.59 -21.68
CA ASP A 159 6.39 0.56 -21.44
C ASP A 159 7.49 0.30 -20.40
N GLY A 160 7.58 -0.93 -19.87
CA GLY A 160 8.58 -1.28 -18.85
C GLY A 160 8.24 -0.79 -17.44
N TYR A 161 6.97 -0.45 -17.15
CA TYR A 161 6.49 -0.09 -15.81
C TYR A 161 7.09 -0.97 -14.69
N PRO A 162 7.85 -0.37 -13.75
CA PRO A 162 8.54 -1.14 -12.72
C PRO A 162 7.59 -1.66 -11.66
N ILE A 163 7.80 -2.93 -11.29
CA ILE A 163 7.04 -3.65 -10.27
C ILE A 163 8.02 -4.20 -9.25
N TYR A 164 7.77 -3.91 -7.98
CA TYR A 164 8.60 -4.25 -6.86
C TYR A 164 7.83 -5.10 -5.85
N PHE A 165 8.51 -6.06 -5.23
CA PHE A 165 7.91 -6.95 -4.24
C PHE A 165 8.60 -6.79 -2.90
N ILE A 166 7.82 -6.98 -1.84
CA ILE A 166 8.26 -7.42 -0.53
C ILE A 166 7.63 -8.80 -0.37
N THR A 167 8.45 -9.83 -0.48
CA THR A 167 8.08 -11.25 -0.38
C THR A 167 8.20 -11.75 1.06
N MET A 168 7.80 -13.00 1.31
CA MET A 168 8.01 -13.60 2.63
C MET A 168 9.50 -13.78 2.96
N ASP A 169 10.35 -13.98 1.95
CA ASP A 169 11.80 -14.07 2.15
C ASP A 169 12.39 -12.70 2.52
N ASP A 170 11.94 -11.62 1.88
CA ASP A 170 12.34 -10.25 2.26
C ASP A 170 11.97 -9.92 3.72
N LEU A 171 10.80 -10.37 4.18
CA LEU A 171 10.41 -10.23 5.58
C LEU A 171 11.30 -11.05 6.51
N ARG A 172 11.68 -12.27 6.13
CA ARG A 172 12.61 -13.10 6.90
C ARG A 172 13.98 -12.43 7.03
N VAL A 173 14.52 -11.90 5.94
CA VAL A 173 15.78 -11.14 5.94
C VAL A 173 15.67 -9.92 6.85
N THR A 174 14.55 -9.19 6.79
CA THR A 174 14.30 -8.02 7.67
C THR A 174 14.34 -8.39 9.17
N VAL A 175 13.81 -9.57 9.53
CA VAL A 175 13.85 -10.09 10.91
C VAL A 175 15.27 -10.46 11.33
N GLU A 176 16.01 -11.13 10.45
CA GLU A 176 17.39 -11.55 10.70
C GLU A 176 18.27 -10.32 10.94
N GLU A 177 18.21 -9.31 10.06
CA GLU A 177 18.99 -8.07 10.18
C GLU A 177 18.68 -7.27 11.45
N ASP A 178 17.41 -7.20 11.86
CA ASP A 178 17.00 -6.52 13.11
C ASP A 178 17.50 -7.26 14.35
N SER A 179 17.62 -8.58 14.30
CA SER A 179 18.09 -9.40 15.42
C SER A 179 19.59 -9.25 15.71
N TYR A 180 20.34 -8.61 14.81
CA TYR A 180 21.77 -8.32 14.95
C TYR A 180 22.08 -6.88 15.38
N LEU A 181 21.06 -6.02 15.54
CA LEU A 181 21.16 -4.64 16.02
C LEU A 181 20.84 -4.55 17.52
#